data_AF-A0A3C1Q3J5-F1
#
_entry.id   AF-A0A3C1Q3J5-F1
#
_cell.length_a   1.000
_cell.length_b   1.000
_cell.length_c   1.000
_cell.angle_alpha   90.00
_cell.angle_beta   90.00
_cell.angle_gamma   90.00
#
_symmetry.space_group_name_H-M   'P 1'
#
loop_
_entity.id
_entity.type
_entity.pdbx_description
1 polymer ?
#
loop_
_entity_poly.entity_id
_entity_poly.type
_entity_poly.pdbx_seq_one_letter_code
_entity_poly.pdbx_strand_id
1 'polypeptide(L)'
;MKTIQSLILIFLIIGGSGLRGKETNDSYTSIFDGKSLKGWREAPKGKALAWSVEDGVIRGEGKENRQVYLIYSGDESLSDFELKFSYRLLTKGNTGVETRARLDKTGKRDFEGYHADLGHVGIGDGILGAWDFHFGKGTRKEFPCPRGARMT
;
A
#
# COMPACT_ATOMS: atom_id res chain seq x y z
N MET A 1 55.75 5.77 -52.96
CA MET A 1 55.78 5.95 -51.50
C MET A 1 54.62 5.18 -50.89
N LYS A 2 54.95 4.16 -50.09
CA LYS A 2 54.18 3.38 -49.09
C LYS A 2 52.72 2.98 -49.43
N THR A 3 52.58 1.71 -49.82
CA THR A 3 51.35 0.90 -49.75
C THR A 3 50.90 0.76 -48.29
N ILE A 4 49.64 1.11 -47.99
CA ILE A 4 49.02 0.88 -46.67
C ILE A 4 48.25 -0.43 -46.77
N GLN A 5 48.73 -1.47 -46.10
CA GLN A 5 47.97 -2.70 -45.88
C GLN A 5 46.91 -2.42 -44.81
N SER A 6 45.63 -2.46 -45.18
CA SER A 6 44.52 -2.39 -44.22
C SER A 6 44.39 -3.71 -43.48
N LEU A 7 44.67 -3.69 -42.18
CA LEU A 7 44.45 -4.80 -41.25
C LEU A 7 42.94 -4.86 -40.94
N ILE A 8 42.23 -5.89 -41.42
CA ILE A 8 40.84 -6.14 -41.02
C ILE A 8 40.88 -6.85 -39.65
N LEU A 9 40.54 -6.10 -38.60
CA LEU A 9 40.37 -6.65 -37.26
C LEU A 9 38.93 -7.16 -37.11
N ILE A 10 38.75 -8.48 -37.23
CA ILE A 10 37.46 -9.14 -36.96
C ILE A 10 37.31 -9.24 -35.43
N PHE A 11 36.45 -8.40 -34.85
CA PHE A 11 35.98 -8.61 -33.49
C PHE A 11 34.98 -9.77 -33.47
N LEU A 12 35.41 -10.90 -32.92
CA LEU A 12 34.53 -12.02 -32.57
C LEU A 12 33.62 -11.55 -31.42
N ILE A 13 32.35 -11.27 -31.69
CA ILE A 13 31.35 -11.06 -30.65
C ILE A 13 31.07 -12.44 -30.04
N ILE A 14 31.79 -12.77 -28.96
CA ILE A 14 31.45 -13.92 -28.13
C ILE A 14 30.13 -13.57 -27.47
N GLY A 15 29.07 -14.25 -27.92
CA GLY A 15 27.73 -14.16 -27.35
C GLY A 15 27.78 -14.50 -25.87
N GLY A 16 27.83 -13.47 -25.03
CA GLY A 16 27.47 -13.62 -23.64
C GLY A 16 26.01 -14.02 -23.61
N SER A 17 25.74 -15.29 -23.30
CA SER A 17 24.47 -15.71 -22.74
C SER A 17 24.31 -14.98 -21.42
N GLY A 18 23.91 -13.70 -21.49
CA GLY A 18 23.34 -13.01 -20.37
C GLY A 18 22.19 -13.88 -19.91
N LEU A 19 22.30 -14.42 -18.70
CA LEU A 19 21.14 -14.88 -17.95
C LEU A 19 20.18 -13.71 -17.98
N ARG A 20 19.22 -13.76 -18.90
CA ARG A 20 18.13 -12.81 -18.98
C ARG A 20 17.38 -13.05 -17.69
N GLY A 21 17.62 -12.19 -16.70
CA GLY A 21 16.83 -12.16 -15.49
C GLY A 21 15.38 -12.22 -15.93
N LYS A 22 14.65 -13.22 -15.43
CA LYS A 22 13.24 -13.38 -15.70
C LYS A 22 12.60 -12.05 -15.30
N GLU A 23 12.18 -11.24 -16.27
CA GLU A 23 11.31 -10.11 -15.96
C GLU A 23 10.05 -10.74 -15.38
N THR A 24 9.92 -10.68 -14.06
CA THR A 24 8.65 -10.91 -13.39
C THR A 24 7.81 -9.71 -13.78
N ASN A 25 7.02 -9.86 -14.85
CA ASN A 25 5.81 -9.08 -14.97
C ASN A 25 4.94 -9.50 -13.78
N ASP A 26 5.15 -8.83 -12.65
CA ASP A 26 4.32 -8.96 -11.46
C ASP A 26 2.92 -8.47 -11.86
N SER A 27 2.08 -9.40 -12.32
CA SER A 27 0.74 -9.08 -12.75
C SER A 27 -0.09 -8.80 -11.50
N TYR A 28 -0.10 -7.55 -11.06
CA TYR A 28 -0.99 -7.10 -10.01
C TYR A 28 -2.44 -7.33 -10.44
N THR A 29 -3.24 -7.90 -9.55
CA THR A 29 -4.70 -7.95 -9.72
C THR A 29 -5.29 -6.66 -9.15
N SER A 30 -6.04 -5.92 -9.98
CA SER A 30 -6.73 -4.73 -9.48
C SER A 30 -7.90 -5.11 -8.56
N ILE A 31 -7.91 -4.56 -7.36
CA ILE A 31 -9.02 -4.66 -6.39
C ILE A 31 -10.04 -3.51 -6.52
N PHE A 32 -9.84 -2.62 -7.49
CA PHE A 32 -10.74 -1.50 -7.79
C PHE A 32 -10.99 -1.41 -9.30
N ASP A 33 -12.26 -1.31 -9.68
CA ASP A 33 -12.70 -1.31 -11.08
C ASP A 33 -12.75 0.09 -11.72
N GLY A 34 -12.42 1.14 -10.94
CA GLY A 34 -12.49 2.53 -11.40
C GLY A 34 -13.91 3.12 -11.44
N LYS A 35 -14.93 2.39 -10.96
CA LYS A 35 -16.35 2.74 -11.18
C LYS A 35 -17.20 2.58 -9.94
N SER A 36 -16.90 1.61 -9.09
CA SER A 36 -17.74 1.24 -7.97
C SER A 36 -16.93 0.77 -6.76
N LEU A 37 -17.58 0.77 -5.60
CA LEU A 37 -17.04 0.14 -4.39
C LEU A 37 -17.36 -1.35 -4.32
N LYS A 38 -17.53 -2.03 -5.47
CA LYS A 38 -17.76 -3.48 -5.50
C LYS A 38 -16.57 -4.21 -4.87
N GLY A 39 -16.85 -5.09 -3.92
CA GLY A 39 -15.81 -5.77 -3.14
C GLY A 39 -15.26 -4.92 -1.99
N TRP A 40 -15.85 -3.77 -1.69
CA TRP A 40 -15.51 -2.94 -0.54
C TRP A 40 -16.72 -2.72 0.35
N ARG A 41 -16.49 -2.55 1.66
CA ARG A 41 -17.53 -2.17 2.62
C ARG A 41 -17.05 -1.08 3.56
N GLU A 42 -17.93 -0.14 3.87
CA GLU A 42 -17.69 0.85 4.91
C GLU A 42 -17.86 0.23 6.31
N ALA A 43 -17.02 0.66 7.26
CA ALA A 43 -17.18 0.40 8.68
C ALA A 43 -16.74 1.60 9.53
N PRO A 44 -17.36 1.87 10.69
CA PRO A 44 -18.66 1.33 11.08
C PRO A 44 -19.74 1.85 10.12
N LYS A 45 -20.85 1.11 9.96
CA LYS A 45 -21.95 1.58 9.11
C LYS A 45 -22.53 2.86 9.70
N GLY A 46 -22.25 4.00 9.07
CA GLY A 46 -22.75 5.31 9.47
C GLY A 46 -24.11 5.62 8.87
N LYS A 47 -24.74 6.70 9.36
CA LYS A 47 -25.96 7.28 8.73
C LYS A 47 -25.67 7.99 7.41
N ALA A 48 -24.44 8.47 7.22
CA ALA A 48 -23.98 9.13 6.00
C ALA A 48 -22.74 8.40 5.49
N LEU A 49 -22.68 8.08 4.20
CA LEU A 49 -21.50 7.45 3.60
C LEU A 49 -20.30 8.39 3.70
N ALA A 50 -19.14 7.84 4.06
CA ALA A 50 -17.86 8.55 4.04
C ALA A 50 -17.04 8.23 2.78
N TRP A 51 -17.45 7.22 2.02
CA TRP A 51 -16.72 6.74 0.85
C TRP A 51 -17.59 6.77 -0.40
N SER A 52 -17.03 7.28 -1.48
CA SER A 52 -17.64 7.33 -2.80
C SER A 52 -16.62 7.00 -3.89
N VAL A 53 -17.09 6.87 -5.13
CA VAL A 53 -16.24 6.87 -6.32
C VAL A 53 -16.56 8.14 -7.11
N GLU A 54 -15.53 8.95 -7.35
CA GLU A 54 -15.63 10.20 -8.11
C GLU A 54 -14.47 10.26 -9.09
N ASP A 55 -14.73 10.62 -10.35
CA ASP A 55 -13.70 10.74 -11.41
C ASP A 55 -12.76 9.53 -11.53
N GLY A 56 -13.32 8.34 -11.30
CA GLY A 56 -12.58 7.08 -11.38
C GLY A 56 -11.62 6.83 -10.21
N VAL A 57 -11.75 7.55 -9.10
CA VAL A 57 -10.98 7.34 -7.87
C VAL A 57 -11.88 7.11 -6.67
N ILE A 58 -11.41 6.29 -5.72
CA ILE A 58 -12.05 6.18 -4.41
C ILE A 58 -11.81 7.49 -3.65
N ARG A 59 -12.89 8.14 -3.23
CA ARG A 59 -12.84 9.36 -2.42
C ARG A 59 -13.33 9.07 -1.01
N GLY A 60 -12.50 9.42 -0.03
CA GLY A 60 -12.85 9.38 1.39
C GLY A 60 -13.05 10.79 1.94
N GLU A 61 -14.14 10.99 2.67
CA GLU A 61 -14.45 12.25 3.34
C GLU A 61 -14.48 12.05 4.86
N GLY A 62 -13.37 12.46 5.50
CA GLY A 62 -13.26 12.49 6.95
C GLY A 62 -14.04 13.64 7.58
N LYS A 63 -14.48 13.44 8.82
CA LYS A 63 -14.96 14.51 9.71
C LYS A 63 -14.26 14.39 11.05
N GLU A 64 -14.08 15.51 11.74
CA GLU A 64 -13.54 15.51 13.09
C GLU A 64 -14.36 14.58 13.99
N ASN A 65 -13.69 13.82 14.86
CA ASN A 65 -14.29 12.83 15.76
C ASN A 65 -15.13 11.73 15.09
N ARG A 66 -14.93 11.49 13.79
CA ARG A 66 -15.56 10.38 13.06
C ARG A 66 -14.49 9.45 12.49
N GLN A 67 -14.32 8.30 13.11
CA GLN A 67 -13.50 7.22 12.56
C GLN A 67 -14.32 6.39 11.58
N VAL A 68 -13.79 6.22 10.37
CA VAL A 68 -14.41 5.43 9.29
C VAL A 68 -13.33 4.73 8.48
N TYR A 69 -13.69 3.56 7.97
CA TYR A 69 -12.84 2.64 7.26
C TYR A 69 -13.54 2.20 5.98
N LEU A 70 -12.76 1.96 4.94
CA LEU A 70 -13.19 1.24 3.75
C LEU A 70 -12.40 -0.06 3.71
N ILE A 71 -13.11 -1.18 3.86
CA ILE A 71 -12.53 -2.50 4.03
C ILE A 71 -12.73 -3.28 2.74
N TYR A 72 -11.64 -3.81 2.17
CA TYR A 72 -11.72 -4.76 1.07
C TYR A 72 -12.29 -6.08 1.58
N SER A 73 -13.38 -6.51 0.98
CA SER A 73 -14.11 -7.76 1.25
C SER A 73 -14.42 -8.52 -0.05
N GLY A 74 -13.69 -8.22 -1.13
CA GLY A 74 -13.82 -8.90 -2.42
C GLY A 74 -13.18 -10.29 -2.42
N ASP A 75 -12.25 -10.53 -1.49
CA ASP A 75 -11.60 -11.81 -1.24
C ASP A 75 -11.20 -11.92 0.24
N GLU A 76 -11.98 -12.68 1.02
CA GLU A 76 -11.70 -12.94 2.44
C GLU A 76 -10.57 -13.98 2.64
N SER A 77 -10.09 -14.63 1.56
CA SER A 77 -8.95 -15.54 1.60
C SER A 77 -7.60 -14.85 1.40
N LEU A 78 -7.61 -13.55 1.07
CA LEU A 78 -6.42 -12.74 0.85
C LEU A 78 -5.52 -12.76 2.10
N SER A 79 -4.31 -13.30 1.95
CA SER A 79 -3.33 -13.42 3.01
C SER A 79 -2.10 -12.57 2.72
N ASP A 80 -1.12 -13.13 2.02
CA ASP A 80 0.12 -12.45 1.68
C ASP A 80 -0.06 -11.69 0.36
N PHE A 81 0.30 -10.42 0.37
CA PHE A 81 0.08 -9.54 -0.78
C PHE A 81 1.16 -8.47 -0.86
N GLU A 82 1.36 -7.98 -2.08
CA GLU A 82 2.01 -6.70 -2.33
C GLU A 82 0.94 -5.71 -2.82
N LEU A 83 0.82 -4.56 -2.15
CA LEU A 83 -0.16 -3.55 -2.48
C LEU A 83 0.52 -2.35 -3.13
N LYS A 84 0.10 -2.02 -4.34
CA LYS A 84 0.51 -0.82 -5.07
C LYS A 84 -0.69 0.06 -5.36
N PHE A 85 -0.61 1.33 -4.97
CA PHE A 85 -1.66 2.31 -5.21
C PHE A 85 -1.06 3.73 -5.24
N SER A 86 -1.85 4.68 -5.75
CA SER A 86 -1.56 6.11 -5.66
C SER A 86 -2.58 6.76 -4.75
N TYR A 87 -2.17 7.80 -4.03
CA TYR A 87 -3.05 8.56 -3.15
C TYR A 87 -2.76 10.06 -3.27
N ARG A 88 -3.76 10.87 -2.90
CA ARG A 88 -3.64 12.33 -2.78
C ARG A 88 -4.51 12.80 -1.64
N LEU A 89 -3.98 13.67 -0.80
CA LEU A 89 -4.74 14.39 0.20
C LEU A 89 -5.10 15.78 -0.33
N LEU A 90 -6.39 16.10 -0.37
CA LEU A 90 -6.88 17.42 -0.82
C LEU A 90 -6.74 18.48 0.27
N THR A 91 -6.70 18.06 1.53
CA THR A 91 -6.57 18.91 2.71
C THR A 91 -5.51 18.33 3.65
N LYS A 92 -5.07 19.15 4.62
CA LYS A 92 -4.25 18.63 5.73
C LYS A 92 -5.04 17.56 6.47
N GLY A 93 -4.44 16.38 6.63
CA GLY A 93 -5.09 15.25 7.27
C GLY A 93 -4.14 14.09 7.55
N ASN A 94 -4.68 13.12 8.27
CA ASN A 94 -4.05 11.85 8.62
C ASN A 94 -4.99 10.72 8.18
N THR A 95 -4.47 9.78 7.41
CA THR A 95 -5.14 8.54 7.00
C THR A 95 -4.10 7.42 6.91
N GLY A 96 -4.47 6.25 6.41
CA GLY A 96 -3.51 5.20 6.16
C GLY A 96 -4.12 3.93 5.61
N VAL A 97 -3.25 2.97 5.32
CA VAL A 97 -3.67 1.61 4.98
C VAL A 97 -3.47 0.75 6.20
N GLU A 98 -4.57 0.21 6.70
CA GLU A 98 -4.54 -0.78 7.77
C GLU A 98 -4.48 -2.18 7.16
N THR A 99 -3.53 -3.00 7.62
CA THR A 99 -3.35 -4.38 7.18
C THR A 99 -3.53 -5.33 8.35
N ARG A 100 -4.02 -6.55 8.04
CA ARG A 100 -4.33 -7.60 9.03
C ARG A 100 -5.25 -7.10 10.16
N ALA A 101 -6.17 -6.19 9.82
CA ALA A 101 -7.12 -5.60 10.75
C ALA A 101 -8.01 -6.69 11.41
N ARG A 102 -8.26 -6.54 12.71
CA ARG A 102 -9.21 -7.34 13.48
C ARG A 102 -10.03 -6.42 14.37
N LEU A 103 -11.18 -6.87 14.83
CA LEU A 103 -11.99 -6.09 15.77
C LEU A 103 -11.18 -5.78 17.04
N ASP A 104 -11.12 -4.50 17.42
CA ASP A 104 -10.52 -4.10 18.69
C ASP A 104 -11.50 -4.38 19.84
N LYS A 105 -11.15 -5.35 20.67
CA LYS A 105 -11.97 -5.81 21.80
C LYS A 105 -11.89 -4.88 23.01
N THR A 106 -11.03 -3.87 22.99
CA THR A 106 -10.88 -2.89 24.09
C THR A 106 -11.90 -1.77 24.03
N GLY A 107 -12.54 -1.56 22.87
CA GLY A 107 -13.49 -0.46 22.65
C GLY A 107 -12.83 0.91 22.45
N LYS A 108 -11.50 0.99 22.33
CA LYS A 108 -10.79 2.24 22.03
C LYS A 108 -11.03 2.73 20.60
N ARG A 109 -11.28 1.81 19.67
CA ARG A 109 -11.50 1.99 18.23
C ARG A 109 -12.25 0.77 17.69
N ASP A 110 -12.65 0.79 16.42
CA ASP A 110 -13.37 -0.36 15.83
C ASP A 110 -12.43 -1.51 15.44
N PHE A 111 -11.25 -1.17 14.90
CA PHE A 111 -10.28 -2.15 14.44
C PHE A 111 -8.88 -1.88 14.99
N GLU A 112 -8.15 -2.97 15.19
CA GLU A 112 -6.72 -2.96 15.44
C GLU A 112 -5.99 -3.65 14.28
N GLY A 113 -4.94 -3.02 13.76
CA GLY A 113 -4.11 -3.51 12.66
C GLY A 113 -2.72 -2.89 12.63
N TYR A 114 -1.89 -3.35 11.69
CA TYR A 114 -0.68 -2.60 11.31
C TYR A 114 -1.11 -1.47 10.41
N HIS A 115 -0.67 -0.26 10.70
CA HIS A 115 -1.14 0.94 10.02
C HIS A 115 0.01 1.64 9.31
N ALA A 116 -0.05 1.70 7.99
CA ALA A 116 0.88 2.47 7.18
C ALA A 116 0.34 3.89 7.02
N ASP A 117 0.94 4.86 7.73
CA ASP A 117 0.44 6.23 7.78
C ASP A 117 0.66 7.00 6.48
N LEU A 118 -0.40 7.69 6.06
CA LEU A 118 -0.42 8.61 4.93
C LEU A 118 -0.97 9.95 5.43
N GLY A 119 -0.14 10.98 5.48
CA GLY A 119 -0.57 12.26 6.05
C GLY A 119 0.45 13.35 5.82
N HIS A 120 0.18 14.51 6.42
CA HIS A 120 1.12 15.63 6.39
C HIS A 120 2.02 15.62 7.63
N VAL A 121 3.27 16.05 7.44
CA VAL A 121 4.23 16.25 8.53
C VAL A 121 3.66 17.26 9.53
N GLY A 122 3.83 16.97 10.82
CA GLY A 122 3.35 17.82 11.92
C GLY A 122 1.88 17.59 12.30
N ILE A 123 1.24 16.53 11.81
CA ILE A 123 -0.05 16.04 12.31
C ILE A 123 0.18 14.78 13.15
N GLY A 124 -0.45 14.72 14.34
CA GLY A 124 -0.14 13.67 15.33
C GLY A 124 1.35 13.65 15.67
N ASP A 125 1.93 12.49 15.95
CA ASP A 125 3.33 12.44 16.40
C ASP A 125 4.36 12.57 15.23
N GLY A 126 3.96 13.14 14.07
CA GLY A 126 4.85 13.76 13.07
C GLY A 126 4.88 13.14 11.66
N ILE A 127 3.74 12.72 11.12
CA ILE A 127 3.60 11.77 9.98
C ILE A 127 4.19 12.17 8.60
N LEU A 128 4.93 11.25 7.99
CA LEU A 128 4.86 10.83 6.58
C LEU A 128 5.49 9.42 6.49
N GLY A 129 4.74 8.40 6.05
CA GLY A 129 5.27 7.06 5.75
C GLY A 129 5.75 6.21 6.94
N ALA A 130 5.40 6.59 8.17
CA ALA A 130 5.73 5.79 9.35
C ALA A 130 4.79 4.58 9.45
N TRP A 131 5.33 3.47 9.97
CA TRP A 131 4.49 2.41 10.51
C TRP A 131 4.02 2.80 11.91
N ASP A 132 2.71 2.73 12.11
CA ASP A 132 2.05 2.77 13.40
C ASP A 132 1.36 1.45 13.70
N PHE A 133 1.19 1.17 14.99
CA PHE A 133 0.62 -0.08 15.49
C PHE A 133 -0.62 0.25 16.31
N HIS A 134 -1.80 0.10 15.70
CA HIS A 134 -3.08 0.40 16.32
C HIS A 134 -3.58 -0.75 17.20
N PHE A 135 -2.77 -1.22 18.14
CA PHE A 135 -3.14 -2.41 18.93
C PHE A 135 -3.95 -2.04 20.18
N GLY A 136 -4.89 -2.90 20.52
CA GLY A 136 -5.51 -2.91 21.84
C GLY A 136 -4.48 -3.33 22.90
N LYS A 137 -4.64 -2.84 24.12
CA LYS A 137 -3.76 -3.26 25.22
C LYS A 137 -4.01 -4.75 25.53
N GLY A 138 -3.00 -5.59 25.31
CA GLY A 138 -3.07 -7.03 25.63
C GLY A 138 -3.93 -7.86 24.67
N THR A 139 -4.38 -7.29 23.55
CA THR A 139 -5.18 -8.00 22.54
C THR A 139 -4.33 -8.80 21.56
N ARG A 140 -3.07 -8.39 21.36
CA ARG A 140 -2.10 -9.07 20.49
C ARG A 140 -0.72 -9.19 21.12
N LYS A 141 -0.05 -10.30 20.81
CA LYS A 141 1.37 -10.51 21.06
C LYS A 141 2.05 -10.63 19.70
N GLU A 142 2.85 -9.63 19.39
CA GLU A 142 3.43 -9.44 18.07
C GLU A 142 4.90 -9.86 18.07
N PHE A 143 5.40 -10.38 16.95
CA PHE A 143 6.84 -10.44 16.76
C PHE A 143 7.32 -8.98 16.66
N PRO A 144 8.39 -8.60 17.37
CA PRO A 144 8.87 -7.23 17.30
C PRO A 144 9.27 -6.96 15.86
N CYS A 145 8.47 -6.16 15.16
CA CYS A 145 8.91 -5.37 14.02
C CYS A 145 8.95 -3.92 14.50
N PRO A 146 9.94 -3.53 15.35
CA PRO A 146 10.04 -2.15 15.78
C PRO A 146 10.17 -1.26 14.55
N ARG A 147 9.74 0.00 14.67
CA ARG A 147 9.91 1.00 13.63
C ARG A 147 11.35 0.96 13.08
N GLY A 148 11.51 0.68 11.79
CA GLY A 148 12.82 0.55 11.13
C GLY A 148 13.36 -0.87 10.98
N ALA A 149 12.65 -1.90 11.43
CA ALA A 149 13.02 -3.29 11.14
C ALA A 149 12.81 -3.60 9.65
N ARG A 150 13.91 -4.00 8.99
CA ARG A 150 13.90 -4.42 7.60
C ARG A 150 13.45 -5.87 7.55
N MET A 151 12.24 -6.12 7.05
CA MET A 151 11.81 -7.48 6.73
C MET A 151 12.44 -7.84 5.38
N THR A 152 13.49 -8.65 5.42
CA THR A 152 14.10 -9.30 4.25
C THR A 152 13.72 -10.76 4.23
#